data_AF-A0A964ABU3-F1
#
_entry.id   AF-A0A964ABU3-F1
#
_cell.length_a   1.000
_cell.length_b   1.000
_cell.length_c   1.000
_cell.angle_alpha   90.00
_cell.angle_beta   90.00
_cell.angle_gamma   90.00
#
_symmetry.space_group_name_H-M   'P 1'
#
loop_
_entity.id
_entity.type
_entity.pdbx_description
1 polymer ?
#
loop_
_entity_poly.entity_id
_entity_poly.type
_entity_poly.pdbx_seq_one_letter_code
_entity_poly.pdbx_strand_id
1 'polypeptide(L)'
;MRRALAVSLLALAALVTGGAADDDYVRLVLDQPAPTPYSVVRYEVARRGRATMAVHRRQLPGYDEPLHGMGLMTHDEADAVWQLCRQTAALELTDAPAAPAARQEGAFTWRVELSLDGVEHHFEVGDARNQPDRRYARLTDGIIRAVTRRAGELPFRNVFVPSARLGWLDVVSIPAAHVFLDGADTGVETPVYGYEIEAGRHAIRLESLDGELTRAYDVRVEPGGTTHLHVDLR
;
A
#
# COMPACT_ATOMS: atom_id res chain seq x y z
N MET A 1 50.63 21.91 29.18
CA MET A 1 50.15 20.64 29.77
C MET A 1 48.70 20.81 30.24
N ARG A 2 47.72 20.29 29.48
CA ARG A 2 46.45 19.72 29.98
C ARG A 2 45.74 19.08 28.77
N ARG A 3 45.45 17.79 28.94
CA ARG A 3 44.90 16.86 27.95
C ARG A 3 43.36 16.94 27.93
N ALA A 4 42.83 16.54 26.78
CA ALA A 4 41.59 15.80 26.54
C ALA A 4 40.24 16.48 26.86
N LEU A 5 39.40 16.59 25.82
CA LEU A 5 38.24 15.71 25.71
C LEU A 5 37.75 15.70 24.25
N ALA A 6 37.76 14.49 23.68
CA ALA A 6 37.21 14.16 22.39
C ALA A 6 35.68 14.26 22.43
N VAL A 7 35.08 14.86 21.41
CA VAL A 7 33.67 14.67 21.09
C VAL A 7 33.62 13.87 19.80
N SER A 8 33.51 12.55 19.98
CA SER A 8 33.17 11.59 18.94
C SER A 8 31.68 11.79 18.62
N LEU A 9 31.38 12.43 17.49
CA LEU A 9 30.05 12.42 16.93
C LEU A 9 29.84 11.07 16.24
N LEU A 10 28.97 10.27 16.85
CA LEU A 10 28.50 8.97 16.37
C LEU A 10 28.04 9.08 14.92
N ALA A 11 28.76 8.38 14.03
CA ALA A 11 28.20 7.93 12.77
C ALA A 11 27.05 6.98 13.09
N LEU A 12 25.84 7.39 12.74
CA LEU A 12 24.67 6.51 12.76
C LEU A 12 24.96 5.37 11.80
N ALA A 13 25.21 4.18 12.35
CA ALA A 13 25.43 2.98 11.59
C ALA A 13 24.16 2.68 10.78
N ALA A 14 24.19 3.02 9.49
CA ALA A 14 23.36 2.36 8.51
C ALA A 14 23.70 0.87 8.61
N LEU A 15 22.71 0.06 9.02
CA LEU A 15 22.76 -1.38 8.80
C LEU A 15 22.67 -1.58 7.28
N VAL A 16 23.79 -1.40 6.60
CA VAL A 16 24.04 -1.99 5.30
C VAL A 16 24.18 -3.47 5.58
N THR A 17 23.07 -4.20 5.48
CA THR A 17 23.13 -5.65 5.34
C THR A 17 23.77 -5.92 3.99
N GLY A 18 25.10 -6.00 3.98
CA GLY A 18 25.84 -6.72 2.94
C GLY A 18 25.47 -8.19 3.02
N GLY A 19 24.37 -8.56 2.38
CA GLY A 19 24.08 -9.93 1.98
C GLY A 19 24.72 -10.17 0.62
N ALA A 20 25.26 -11.38 0.41
CA ALA A 20 25.78 -11.83 -0.88
C ALA A 20 24.84 -11.43 -2.03
N ALA A 21 25.39 -10.96 -3.16
CA ALA A 21 24.67 -10.53 -4.36
C ALA A 21 23.31 -11.23 -4.48
N ASP A 22 22.25 -10.49 -4.22
CA ASP A 22 20.90 -11.05 -4.17
C ASP A 22 20.60 -11.69 -5.53
N ASP A 23 20.10 -12.94 -5.51
CA ASP A 23 19.51 -13.55 -6.71
C ASP A 23 18.36 -12.67 -7.23
N ASP A 24 17.83 -12.98 -8.42
CA ASP A 24 16.75 -12.21 -9.06
C ASP A 24 15.65 -11.75 -8.08
N TYR A 25 15.34 -10.46 -8.10
CA TYR A 25 14.26 -9.87 -7.31
C TYR A 25 13.54 -8.78 -8.09
N VAL A 26 12.28 -8.54 -7.69
CA VAL A 26 11.50 -7.38 -8.11
C VAL A 26 10.67 -6.89 -6.93
N ARG A 27 10.76 -5.60 -6.66
CA ARG A 27 10.13 -4.94 -5.52
C ARG A 27 9.43 -3.68 -5.98
N LEU A 28 8.17 -3.56 -5.61
CA LEU A 28 7.36 -2.35 -5.75
C LEU A 28 7.18 -1.74 -4.37
N VAL A 29 7.59 -0.49 -4.20
CA VAL A 29 7.37 0.31 -3.00
C VAL A 29 6.49 1.48 -3.38
N LEU A 30 5.38 1.65 -2.68
CA LEU A 30 4.54 2.83 -2.85
C LEU A 30 5.29 4.05 -2.29
N ASP A 31 5.48 5.06 -3.14
CA ASP A 31 6.11 6.30 -2.75
C ASP A 31 5.17 7.17 -1.91
N GLN A 32 5.74 8.00 -1.04
CA GLN A 32 5.00 8.79 -0.06
C GLN A 32 5.24 10.30 -0.26
N PRO A 33 4.23 11.15 -0.03
CA PRO A 33 2.90 10.84 0.47
C PRO A 33 1.97 10.26 -0.60
N ALA A 34 1.15 9.27 -0.23
CA ALA A 34 0.11 8.68 -1.09
C ALA A 34 -1.25 8.69 -0.38
N PRO A 35 -2.39 8.63 -1.11
CA PRO A 35 -3.73 8.58 -0.53
C PRO A 35 -4.01 7.18 0.06
N THR A 36 -3.28 6.85 1.12
CA THR A 36 -3.32 5.59 1.84
C THR A 36 -3.02 5.83 3.32
N PRO A 37 -3.64 5.09 4.24
CA PRO A 37 -3.32 5.18 5.66
C PRO A 37 -1.98 4.55 6.01
N TYR A 38 -1.31 3.88 5.07
CA TYR A 38 -0.05 3.20 5.30
C TYR A 38 1.16 4.08 4.98
N SER A 39 2.14 4.12 5.89
CA SER A 39 3.46 4.72 5.67
C SER A 39 4.34 3.89 4.73
N VAL A 40 4.05 2.58 4.61
CA VAL A 40 4.74 1.66 3.69
C VAL A 40 3.71 0.74 3.06
N VAL A 41 3.74 0.60 1.74
CA VAL A 41 3.11 -0.51 1.01
C VAL A 41 4.15 -1.11 0.09
N ARG A 42 4.39 -2.42 0.21
CA ARG A 42 5.43 -3.11 -0.57
C ARG A 42 4.95 -4.46 -1.07
N TYR A 43 5.22 -4.73 -2.34
CA TYR A 43 5.08 -6.02 -2.98
C TYR A 43 6.44 -6.47 -3.48
N GLU A 44 6.86 -7.68 -3.13
CA GLU A 44 8.20 -8.17 -3.43
C GLU A 44 8.15 -9.63 -3.84
N VAL A 45 8.87 -9.96 -4.91
CA VAL A 45 9.25 -11.33 -5.25
C VAL A 45 10.77 -11.38 -5.24
N ALA A 46 11.35 -12.31 -4.48
CA ALA A 46 12.80 -12.47 -4.39
C ALA A 46 13.19 -13.94 -4.44
N ARG A 47 14.18 -14.27 -5.25
CA ARG A 47 14.88 -15.56 -5.21
C ARG A 47 15.97 -15.48 -4.12
N ARG A 48 16.10 -16.55 -3.34
CA ARG A 48 17.09 -16.72 -2.26
C ARG A 48 17.57 -18.16 -2.28
N GLY A 49 18.69 -18.41 -2.96
CA GLY A 49 19.19 -19.73 -3.25
C GLY A 49 18.18 -20.56 -4.06
N ARG A 50 17.65 -21.62 -3.45
CA ARG A 50 16.70 -22.54 -4.11
C ARG A 50 15.23 -22.18 -3.90
N ALA A 51 14.94 -21.15 -3.11
CA ALA A 51 13.58 -20.73 -2.82
C ALA A 51 13.29 -19.40 -3.50
N THR A 52 12.05 -19.24 -3.99
CA THR A 52 11.53 -17.93 -4.37
C THR A 52 10.36 -17.60 -3.46
N MET A 53 10.32 -16.37 -2.97
CA MET A 53 9.35 -15.91 -2.00
C MET A 53 8.58 -14.72 -2.55
N ALA A 54 7.27 -14.72 -2.33
CA ALA A 54 6.42 -13.54 -2.44
C ALA A 54 6.22 -12.95 -1.05
N VAL A 55 6.39 -11.63 -0.93
CA VAL A 55 6.23 -10.88 0.32
C VAL A 55 5.35 -9.66 0.05
N HIS A 56 4.26 -9.54 0.83
CA HIS A 56 3.41 -8.36 0.88
C HIS A 56 3.64 -7.70 2.24
N ARG A 57 3.90 -6.40 2.28
CA ARG A 57 4.08 -5.65 3.51
C ARG A 57 3.26 -4.36 3.50
N ARG A 58 2.61 -4.06 4.62
CA ARG A 58 1.94 -2.78 4.88
C ARG A 58 2.31 -2.29 6.28
N GLN A 59 2.58 -1.00 6.45
CA GLN A 59 2.92 -0.42 7.75
C GLN A 59 2.10 0.83 7.99
N LEU A 60 1.55 0.98 9.20
CA LEU A 60 0.87 2.20 9.62
C LEU A 60 1.88 3.21 10.20
N PRO A 61 1.68 4.52 10.00
CA PRO A 61 2.45 5.55 10.69
C PRO A 61 2.39 5.36 12.21
N GLY A 62 3.54 5.41 12.89
CA GLY A 62 3.62 5.31 14.36
C GLY A 62 3.51 3.89 14.93
N TYR A 63 3.40 2.86 14.09
CA TYR A 63 3.45 1.46 14.52
C TYR A 63 4.79 0.82 14.12
N ASP A 64 5.42 0.14 15.08
CA ASP A 64 6.71 -0.52 14.88
C ASP A 64 6.58 -1.86 14.14
N GLU A 65 5.43 -2.52 14.25
CA GLU A 65 5.19 -3.82 13.65
C GLU A 65 4.38 -3.71 12.34
N PRO A 66 4.95 -4.10 11.18
CA PRO A 66 4.23 -4.10 9.92
C PRO A 66 3.32 -5.31 9.78
N LEU A 67 2.19 -5.12 9.09
CA LEU A 67 1.44 -6.22 8.50
C LEU A 67 2.31 -6.87 7.42
N HIS A 68 2.48 -8.18 7.50
CA HIS A 68 3.27 -8.90 6.52
C HIS A 68 2.60 -10.23 6.17
N GLY A 69 2.52 -10.48 4.87
CA GLY A 69 2.15 -11.76 4.27
C GLY A 69 3.37 -12.32 3.56
N MET A 70 3.56 -13.63 3.61
CA MET A 70 4.66 -14.32 2.97
C MET A 70 4.20 -15.65 2.42
N GLY A 71 4.65 -16.00 1.22
CA GLY A 71 4.42 -17.34 0.66
C GLY A 71 5.53 -17.80 -0.28
N LEU A 72 5.81 -19.11 -0.24
CA LEU A 72 6.84 -19.75 -1.06
C LEU A 72 6.33 -20.04 -2.47
N MET A 73 6.92 -19.46 -3.51
CA MET A 73 6.51 -19.72 -4.88
C MET A 73 7.02 -21.07 -5.37
N THR A 74 6.24 -21.76 -6.21
CA THR A 74 6.76 -22.88 -6.99
C THR A 74 7.74 -22.38 -8.05
N HIS A 75 8.49 -23.30 -8.67
CA HIS A 75 9.41 -22.94 -9.75
C HIS A 75 8.66 -22.29 -10.93
N ASP A 76 7.56 -22.89 -11.38
CA ASP A 76 6.74 -22.39 -12.49
C ASP A 76 6.15 -21.00 -12.18
N GLU A 77 5.71 -20.77 -10.94
CA GLU A 77 5.20 -19.47 -10.50
C GLU A 77 6.30 -18.40 -10.51
N ALA A 78 7.49 -18.75 -10.02
CA ALA A 78 8.64 -17.85 -10.02
C ALA A 78 9.10 -17.53 -11.44
N ASP A 79 9.19 -18.54 -12.31
CA ASP A 79 9.56 -18.37 -13.71
C ASP A 79 8.56 -17.50 -14.46
N ALA A 80 7.26 -17.61 -14.17
CA ALA A 80 6.25 -16.72 -14.73
C ALA A 80 6.49 -15.24 -14.35
N VAL A 81 6.95 -14.96 -13.13
CA VAL A 81 7.32 -13.60 -12.70
C VAL A 81 8.55 -13.09 -13.45
N TRP A 82 9.59 -13.90 -13.59
CA TRP A 82 10.81 -13.49 -14.30
C TRP A 82 10.57 -13.34 -15.81
N GLN A 83 9.74 -14.20 -16.40
CA GLN A 83 9.27 -14.04 -17.77
C GLN A 83 8.45 -12.77 -17.96
N LEU A 84 7.59 -12.41 -16.99
CA LEU A 84 6.87 -11.14 -17.02
C LEU A 84 7.86 -9.96 -17.07
N CYS A 85 8.86 -9.92 -16.18
CA CYS A 85 9.87 -8.87 -16.16
C CYS A 85 10.62 -8.75 -17.50
N ARG A 86 10.97 -9.88 -18.12
CA ARG A 86 11.61 -9.92 -19.45
C ARG A 86 10.68 -9.44 -20.56
N GLN A 87 9.42 -9.90 -20.57
CA GLN A 87 8.42 -9.51 -21.58
C GLN A 87 8.05 -8.03 -21.53
N THR A 88 8.15 -7.40 -20.35
CA THR A 88 7.96 -5.95 -20.19
C THR A 88 9.26 -5.18 -20.39
N ALA A 89 10.37 -5.84 -20.74
CA ALA A 89 11.70 -5.25 -20.82
C ALA A 89 11.99 -4.36 -19.61
N ALA A 90 11.77 -4.88 -18.39
CA ALA A 90 11.75 -4.08 -17.17
C ALA A 90 13.06 -3.33 -16.89
N LEU A 91 14.19 -3.87 -17.35
CA LEU A 91 15.52 -3.25 -17.27
C LEU A 91 15.70 -2.04 -18.20
N GLU A 92 14.79 -1.81 -19.15
CA GLU A 92 14.82 -0.69 -20.10
C GLU A 92 13.80 0.40 -19.77
N LEU A 93 12.93 0.17 -18.78
CA LEU A 93 11.97 1.17 -18.33
C LEU A 93 12.68 2.30 -17.61
N THR A 94 12.21 3.53 -17.79
CA THR A 94 12.80 4.71 -17.15
C THR A 94 11.78 5.37 -16.24
N ASP A 95 12.17 6.43 -15.56
CA ASP A 95 11.22 7.22 -14.79
C ASP A 95 10.07 7.72 -15.68
N ALA A 96 8.85 7.55 -15.20
CA ALA A 96 7.62 7.93 -15.87
C ALA A 96 6.70 8.63 -14.85
N PRO A 97 6.86 9.94 -14.62
CA PRO A 97 6.02 10.66 -13.68
C PRO A 97 4.55 10.63 -14.12
N ALA A 98 3.62 10.73 -13.16
CA ALA A 98 2.19 10.84 -13.48
C ALA A 98 1.95 12.08 -14.34
N ALA A 99 1.06 11.98 -15.33
CA ALA A 99 0.66 13.13 -16.12
C ALA A 99 0.05 14.22 -15.19
N PRO A 100 0.25 15.53 -15.44
CA PRO A 100 -0.29 16.59 -14.59
C PRO A 100 -1.82 16.54 -14.43
N ALA A 101 -2.52 16.04 -15.46
CA ALA A 101 -3.97 15.84 -15.47
C ALA A 101 -4.43 14.54 -14.76
N ALA A 102 -3.49 13.64 -14.44
CA ALA A 102 -3.71 12.38 -13.73
C ALA A 102 -3.53 12.51 -12.22
N ARG A 103 -3.58 13.73 -11.65
CA ARG A 103 -3.90 13.94 -10.22
C ARG A 103 -5.38 13.60 -9.94
N GLN A 104 -5.86 12.51 -10.51
CA GLN A 104 -7.14 11.90 -10.16
C GLN A 104 -6.94 11.11 -8.87
N GLU A 105 -8.02 11.00 -8.08
CA GLU A 105 -8.07 10.13 -6.91
C GLU A 105 -7.59 8.71 -7.28
N GLY A 106 -6.68 8.15 -6.49
CA GLY A 106 -6.10 6.82 -6.72
C GLY A 106 -4.86 6.76 -7.63
N ALA A 107 -4.32 7.89 -8.08
CA ALA A 107 -3.01 7.92 -8.72
C ALA A 107 -1.89 7.66 -7.70
N PHE A 108 -1.18 6.54 -7.89
CA PHE A 108 -0.08 6.12 -7.01
C PHE A 108 1.25 6.16 -7.74
N THR A 109 2.29 6.66 -7.08
CA THR A 109 3.67 6.53 -7.57
C THR A 109 4.32 5.29 -6.97
N TRP A 110 4.80 4.41 -7.83
CA TRP A 110 5.56 3.23 -7.45
C TRP A 110 7.04 3.47 -7.71
N ARG A 111 7.87 3.28 -6.69
CA ARG A 111 9.29 3.00 -6.86
C ARG A 111 9.46 1.52 -7.15
N VAL A 112 10.10 1.22 -8.27
CA VAL A 112 10.40 -0.15 -8.71
C VAL A 112 11.89 -0.38 -8.56
N GLU A 113 12.26 -1.41 -7.82
CA GLU A 113 13.63 -1.90 -7.67
C GLU A 113 13.67 -3.35 -8.18
N LEU A 114 14.60 -3.69 -9.07
CA LEU A 114 14.76 -5.06 -9.53
C LEU A 114 16.21 -5.44 -9.77
N SER A 115 16.51 -6.71 -9.61
CA SER A 115 17.71 -7.37 -10.12
C SER A 115 17.27 -8.55 -10.97
N LEU A 116 17.78 -8.64 -12.20
CA LEU A 116 17.47 -9.72 -13.11
C LEU A 116 18.73 -10.16 -13.85
N ASP A 117 19.05 -11.44 -13.76
CA ASP A 117 20.22 -12.04 -14.40
C ASP A 117 21.54 -11.31 -14.03
N GLY A 118 21.60 -10.78 -12.79
CA GLY A 118 22.74 -10.02 -12.25
C GLY A 118 22.79 -8.54 -12.64
N VAL A 119 21.76 -8.03 -13.34
CA VAL A 119 21.63 -6.62 -13.68
C VAL A 119 20.64 -5.95 -12.75
N GLU A 120 21.11 -4.97 -11.98
CA GLU A 120 20.27 -4.14 -11.12
C GLU A 120 19.71 -2.95 -11.89
N HIS A 121 18.45 -2.62 -11.62
CA HIS A 121 17.78 -1.46 -12.20
C HIS A 121 16.70 -0.91 -11.27
N HIS A 122 16.44 0.39 -11.36
CA HIS A 122 15.36 1.04 -10.64
C HIS A 122 14.75 2.18 -11.46
N PHE A 123 13.47 2.45 -11.21
CA PHE A 123 12.76 3.59 -11.79
C PHE A 123 11.52 3.92 -10.95
N GLU A 124 10.99 5.12 -11.12
CA GLU A 124 9.72 5.56 -10.53
C GLU A 124 8.63 5.70 -11.60
N VAL A 125 7.43 5.22 -11.29
CA VAL A 125 6.28 5.35 -12.19
C VAL A 125 5.06 5.85 -11.43
N GLY A 126 4.60 7.05 -11.81
CA GLY A 126 3.33 7.61 -11.35
C GLY A 126 2.18 7.06 -12.16
N ASP A 127 1.12 6.61 -11.50
CA ASP A 127 -0.11 6.09 -12.13
C ASP A 127 0.17 5.07 -13.25
N ALA A 128 0.87 4.00 -12.89
CA ALA A 128 1.37 2.99 -13.83
C ALA A 128 0.30 2.44 -14.79
N ARG A 129 -0.97 2.40 -14.37
CA ARG A 129 -2.09 1.90 -15.19
C ARG A 129 -2.46 2.84 -16.34
N ASN A 130 -2.30 4.14 -16.13
CA ASN A 130 -2.68 5.17 -17.10
C ASN A 130 -1.49 5.71 -17.92
N GLN A 131 -0.28 5.20 -17.69
CA GLN A 131 0.87 5.52 -18.52
C GLN A 131 0.65 5.11 -19.99
N PRO A 132 1.12 5.91 -20.98
CA PRO A 132 1.02 5.55 -22.40
C PRO A 132 1.73 4.24 -22.72
N ASP A 133 2.89 4.02 -22.09
CA ASP A 133 3.61 2.76 -22.18
C ASP A 133 2.95 1.70 -21.26
N ARG A 134 2.29 0.73 -21.89
CA ARG A 134 1.55 -0.33 -21.19
C ARG A 134 2.43 -1.33 -20.46
N ARG A 135 3.76 -1.28 -20.65
CA ARG A 135 4.72 -2.11 -19.91
C ARG A 135 4.67 -1.81 -18.41
N TYR A 136 4.46 -0.54 -18.02
CA TYR A 136 4.32 -0.15 -16.61
C TYR A 136 3.12 -0.83 -15.93
N ALA A 137 1.94 -0.71 -16.52
CA ALA A 137 0.72 -1.34 -16.02
C ALA A 137 0.88 -2.86 -15.92
N ARG A 138 1.40 -3.48 -16.99
CA ARG A 138 1.57 -4.93 -17.07
C ARG A 138 2.55 -5.46 -16.02
N LEU A 139 3.67 -4.77 -15.81
CA LEU A 139 4.65 -5.12 -14.78
C LEU A 139 4.05 -4.95 -13.39
N THR A 140 3.56 -3.75 -13.07
CA THR A 140 3.04 -3.43 -11.72
C THR A 140 1.86 -4.32 -11.32
N ASP A 141 0.83 -4.43 -12.15
CA ASP A 141 -0.33 -5.29 -11.88
C ASP A 141 0.05 -6.78 -11.84
N GLY A 142 1.02 -7.20 -12.65
CA GLY A 142 1.48 -8.57 -12.68
C GLY A 142 2.22 -8.97 -11.40
N ILE A 143 3.12 -8.11 -10.91
CA ILE A 143 3.82 -8.33 -9.63
C ILE A 143 2.86 -8.28 -8.45
N ILE A 144 1.99 -7.26 -8.38
CA ILE A 144 0.99 -7.16 -7.31
C ILE A 144 0.15 -8.43 -7.26
N ARG A 145 -0.38 -8.87 -8.40
CA ARG A 145 -1.20 -10.09 -8.49
C ARG A 145 -0.43 -11.36 -8.10
N ALA A 146 0.82 -11.50 -8.53
CA ALA A 146 1.65 -12.65 -8.17
C ALA A 146 1.89 -12.71 -6.66
N VAL A 147 2.21 -11.56 -6.07
CA VAL A 147 2.43 -11.43 -4.63
C VAL A 147 1.14 -11.68 -3.86
N THR A 148 0.02 -11.03 -4.20
CA THR A 148 -1.22 -11.18 -3.43
C THR A 148 -1.82 -12.57 -3.54
N ARG A 149 -1.68 -13.25 -4.69
CA ARG A 149 -2.06 -14.66 -4.82
C ARG A 149 -1.33 -15.55 -3.82
N ARG A 150 -0.05 -15.25 -3.52
CA ARG A 150 0.80 -16.16 -2.75
C ARG A 150 1.01 -15.77 -1.30
N ALA A 151 1.21 -14.48 -1.04
CA ALA A 151 1.37 -13.89 0.28
C ALA A 151 0.03 -13.48 0.92
N GLY A 152 -1.06 -13.51 0.15
CA GLY A 152 -2.37 -13.01 0.56
C GLY A 152 -2.54 -11.52 0.29
N GLU A 153 -3.80 -11.11 0.16
CA GLU A 153 -4.15 -9.71 0.35
C GLU A 153 -3.95 -9.35 1.82
N LEU A 154 -3.34 -8.19 2.05
CA LEU A 154 -3.32 -7.57 3.37
C LEU A 154 -4.41 -6.51 3.35
N PRO A 155 -5.69 -6.87 3.58
CA PRO A 155 -6.75 -5.87 3.62
C PRO A 155 -6.42 -4.80 4.67
N PHE A 156 -7.13 -3.68 4.61
CA PHE A 156 -7.25 -2.77 5.74
C PHE A 156 -7.92 -3.51 6.90
N ARG A 157 -7.16 -4.36 7.57
CA ARG A 157 -7.52 -5.00 8.81
C ARG A 157 -6.51 -4.50 9.82
N ASN A 158 -6.99 -3.74 10.78
CA ASN A 158 -6.27 -3.57 12.02
C ASN A 158 -6.26 -4.95 12.72
N VAL A 159 -5.36 -5.86 12.32
CA VAL A 159 -5.25 -7.22 12.89
C VAL A 159 -4.85 -7.22 14.37
N PHE A 160 -4.49 -6.06 14.92
CA PHE A 160 -4.32 -5.86 16.35
C PHE A 160 -5.66 -5.77 17.10
N VAL A 161 -6.79 -5.67 16.39
CA VAL A 161 -8.14 -5.74 16.96
C VAL A 161 -8.68 -7.16 16.77
N PRO A 162 -8.89 -7.93 17.87
CA PRO A 162 -9.53 -9.24 17.81
C PRO A 162 -10.83 -9.18 17.02
N SER A 163 -11.15 -10.21 16.22
CA SER A 163 -12.38 -10.24 15.40
C SER A 163 -13.66 -10.04 16.22
N ALA A 164 -13.63 -10.45 17.49
CA ALA A 164 -14.70 -10.22 18.47
C ALA A 164 -14.90 -8.74 18.86
N ARG A 165 -14.05 -7.84 18.38
CA ARG A 165 -14.10 -6.38 18.60
C ARG A 165 -14.29 -5.61 17.29
N LEU A 166 -14.63 -6.27 16.19
CA LEU A 166 -14.93 -5.61 14.91
C LEU A 166 -16.44 -5.47 14.75
N GLY A 167 -16.88 -4.44 14.03
CA GLY A 167 -18.24 -4.33 13.53
C GLY A 167 -18.23 -3.70 12.14
N TRP A 168 -19.42 -3.46 11.60
CA TRP A 168 -19.60 -2.97 10.23
C TRP A 168 -20.38 -1.68 10.20
N LEU A 169 -20.10 -0.86 9.20
CA LEU A 169 -20.76 0.40 8.95
C LEU A 169 -21.34 0.41 7.53
N ASP A 170 -22.62 0.73 7.45
CA ASP A 170 -23.32 1.05 6.21
C ASP A 170 -23.62 2.54 6.21
N VAL A 171 -23.15 3.27 5.20
CA VAL A 171 -23.35 4.72 5.07
C VAL A 171 -24.03 5.03 3.76
N VAL A 172 -25.19 5.67 3.83
CA VAL A 172 -25.94 6.15 2.67
C VAL A 172 -26.21 7.64 2.86
N SER A 173 -25.90 8.45 1.86
CA SER A 173 -26.24 9.87 1.87
C SER A 173 -26.88 10.34 0.58
N ILE A 174 -27.61 11.45 0.69
CA ILE A 174 -28.15 12.21 -0.44
C ILE A 174 -27.74 13.68 -0.27
N PRO A 175 -26.99 14.29 -1.21
CA PRO A 175 -26.28 13.67 -2.34
C PRO A 175 -25.18 12.69 -1.90
N ALA A 176 -24.53 12.04 -2.87
CA ALA A 176 -23.34 11.23 -2.61
C ALA A 176 -22.23 12.09 -1.98
N ALA A 177 -21.40 11.47 -1.15
CA ALA A 177 -20.38 12.14 -0.37
C ALA A 177 -19.14 11.28 -0.18
N HIS A 178 -17.98 11.93 -0.08
CA HIS A 178 -16.74 11.35 0.42
C HIS A 178 -16.89 11.04 1.91
N VAL A 179 -16.41 9.87 2.32
CA VAL A 179 -16.51 9.39 3.71
C VAL A 179 -15.18 9.57 4.43
N PHE A 180 -15.22 10.27 5.56
CA PHE A 180 -14.10 10.40 6.48
C PHE A 180 -14.45 9.73 7.81
N LEU A 181 -13.53 8.93 8.34
CA LEU A 181 -13.68 8.20 9.59
C LEU A 181 -12.59 8.63 10.57
N ASP A 182 -12.99 9.10 11.76
CA ASP A 182 -12.10 9.56 12.84
C ASP A 182 -11.05 10.59 12.36
N GLY A 183 -11.46 11.42 11.40
CA GLY A 183 -10.62 12.45 10.78
C GLY A 183 -9.76 11.98 9.60
N ALA A 184 -9.72 10.68 9.30
CA ALA A 184 -9.02 10.12 8.16
C ALA A 184 -9.94 9.97 6.94
N ASP A 185 -9.45 10.31 5.76
CA ASP A 185 -10.13 10.01 4.51
C ASP A 185 -10.12 8.50 4.25
N THR A 186 -11.29 7.93 3.99
CA THR A 186 -11.43 6.49 3.70
C THR A 186 -11.18 6.17 2.23
N GLY A 187 -11.21 7.17 1.35
CA GLY A 187 -11.10 7.02 -0.10
C GLY A 187 -12.32 6.36 -0.75
N VAL A 188 -13.45 6.28 -0.04
CA VAL A 188 -14.72 5.74 -0.57
C VAL A 188 -15.84 6.79 -0.54
N GLU A 189 -16.80 6.62 -1.44
CA GLU A 189 -18.00 7.45 -1.55
C GLU A 189 -19.25 6.68 -1.15
N THR A 190 -20.25 7.38 -0.61
CA THR A 190 -21.56 6.80 -0.33
C THR A 190 -22.32 6.45 -1.63
N PRO A 191 -23.08 5.33 -1.69
CA PRO A 191 -23.36 4.42 -0.59
C PRO A 191 -22.23 3.41 -0.34
N VAL A 192 -21.86 3.25 0.94
CA VAL A 192 -20.90 2.25 1.41
C VAL A 192 -21.65 1.20 2.22
N TYR A 193 -21.38 -0.08 1.97
CA TYR A 193 -21.97 -1.20 2.72
C TYR A 193 -20.87 -2.11 3.26
N GLY A 194 -21.01 -2.55 4.51
CA GLY A 194 -20.12 -3.51 5.14
C GLY A 194 -18.71 -2.97 5.39
N TYR A 195 -18.55 -1.67 5.64
CA TYR A 195 -17.25 -1.08 5.96
C TYR A 195 -16.79 -1.55 7.35
N GLU A 196 -15.80 -2.43 7.40
CA GLU A 196 -15.31 -3.03 8.64
C GLU A 196 -14.46 -2.05 9.45
N ILE A 197 -14.83 -1.82 10.71
CA ILE A 197 -14.11 -0.93 11.63
C ILE A 197 -14.04 -1.56 13.03
N GLU A 198 -13.17 -1.02 13.90
CA GLU A 198 -13.19 -1.41 15.32
C GLU A 198 -14.55 -1.06 15.94
N ALA A 199 -15.04 -1.89 16.87
CA ALA A 199 -16.22 -1.58 17.64
C ALA A 199 -15.91 -0.49 18.66
N GLY A 200 -16.74 0.54 18.71
CA GLY A 200 -16.45 1.73 19.49
C GLY A 200 -17.28 2.92 19.08
N ARG A 201 -16.89 4.08 19.59
CA ARG A 201 -17.44 5.37 19.12
C ARG A 201 -16.54 5.87 18.00
N HIS A 202 -17.17 6.28 16.90
CA HIS A 202 -16.48 6.82 15.74
C HIS A 202 -17.13 8.12 15.31
N ALA A 203 -16.29 9.05 14.83
CA ALA A 203 -16.73 10.29 14.21
C ALA A 203 -16.69 10.10 12.68
N ILE A 204 -17.85 10.13 12.04
CA ILE A 204 -17.98 10.08 10.59
C ILE A 204 -18.21 11.49 10.09
N ARG A 205 -17.35 11.97 9.20
CA ARG A 205 -17.58 13.21 8.46
C ARG A 205 -17.89 12.87 7.00
N LEU A 206 -18.96 13.46 6.49
CA LEU A 206 -19.38 13.35 5.09
C LEU A 206 -19.24 14.71 4.43
N GLU A 207 -18.68 14.70 3.23
CA GLU A 207 -18.49 15.87 2.39
C GLU A 207 -19.06 15.55 1.01
N SER A 208 -20.06 16.31 0.56
CA SER A 208 -20.69 16.08 -0.75
C SER A 208 -19.65 16.16 -1.88
N LEU A 209 -19.89 15.46 -2.98
CA LEU A 209 -18.93 15.40 -4.10
C LEU A 209 -18.65 16.76 -4.76
N ASP A 210 -19.55 17.73 -4.60
CA ASP A 210 -19.35 19.12 -5.03
C ASP A 210 -18.58 19.98 -4.01
N GLY A 211 -18.31 19.44 -2.82
CA GLY A 211 -17.64 20.12 -1.71
C GLY A 211 -18.50 21.17 -0.98
N GLU A 212 -19.79 21.31 -1.31
CA GLU A 212 -20.64 22.37 -0.75
C GLU A 212 -21.22 22.01 0.63
N LEU A 213 -21.45 20.71 0.89
CA LEU A 213 -22.13 20.22 2.09
C LEU A 213 -21.21 19.34 2.92
N THR A 214 -20.95 19.77 4.15
CA THR A 214 -20.17 19.00 5.14
C THR A 214 -20.98 18.79 6.42
N ARG A 215 -21.02 17.53 6.89
CA ARG A 215 -21.67 17.13 8.14
C ARG A 215 -20.83 16.10 8.89
N ALA A 216 -20.90 16.13 10.21
CA ALA A 216 -20.25 15.16 11.08
C ALA A 216 -21.28 14.44 11.96
N TYR A 217 -21.06 13.16 12.18
CA TYR A 217 -21.95 12.26 12.92
C TYR A 217 -21.13 11.40 13.87
N ASP A 218 -21.55 11.34 15.13
CA ASP A 218 -21.02 10.38 16.09
C ASP A 218 -21.85 9.09 16.02
N VAL A 219 -21.21 7.98 15.68
CA VAL A 219 -21.83 6.66 15.66
C VAL A 219 -21.19 5.75 16.69
N ARG A 220 -21.95 4.73 17.09
CA ARG A 220 -21.45 3.65 17.93
C ARG A 220 -21.60 2.35 17.18
N VAL A 221 -20.48 1.68 16.91
CA VAL A 221 -20.43 0.38 16.28
C VAL A 221 -20.29 -0.69 17.35
N GLU A 222 -21.25 -1.61 17.39
CA GLU A 222 -21.21 -2.75 18.31
C GLU A 222 -20.36 -3.89 17.73
N PRO A 223 -19.66 -4.67 18.57
CA PRO A 223 -18.91 -5.82 18.09
C PRO A 223 -19.83 -6.87 17.45
N GLY A 224 -19.47 -7.34 16.26
CA GLY A 224 -20.25 -8.25 15.44
C GLY A 224 -21.53 -7.64 14.86
N GLY A 225 -21.78 -6.34 15.07
CA GLY A 225 -22.98 -5.64 14.62
C GLY A 225 -22.72 -4.76 13.40
N THR A 226 -23.77 -4.53 12.61
CA THR A 226 -23.78 -3.53 11.55
C THR A 226 -24.50 -2.28 12.04
N THR A 227 -23.87 -1.12 11.87
CA THR A 227 -24.44 0.20 12.15
C THR A 227 -24.83 0.85 10.85
N HIS A 228 -26.07 1.34 10.76
CA HIS A 228 -26.58 1.99 9.57
C HIS A 228 -26.69 3.50 9.79
N LEU A 229 -26.01 4.28 8.95
CA LEU A 229 -26.10 5.73 8.89
C LEU A 229 -26.74 6.12 7.56
N HIS A 230 -27.97 6.64 7.61
CA HIS A 230 -28.67 7.13 6.43
C HIS A 230 -29.02 8.60 6.64
N VAL A 231 -28.51 9.48 5.77
CA VAL A 231 -28.58 10.93 5.98
C VAL A 231 -28.91 11.70 4.71
N ASP A 232 -29.63 12.82 4.87
CA ASP A 232 -29.75 13.85 3.84
C ASP A 232 -28.82 15.00 4.24
N LEU A 233 -27.91 15.38 3.35
CA LEU A 233 -26.91 16.41 3.65
C LEU A 233 -27.42 17.84 3.36
N ARG A 234 -28.56 17.97 2.70
CA ARG A 234 -29.15 19.24 2.28
C ARG A 234 -29.77 20.03 3.44
#